data_AF-A0A229GBE5-F1
#
_entry.id   AF-A0A229GBE5-F1
#
_cell.length_a   1.000
_cell.length_b   1.000
_cell.length_c   1.000
_cell.angle_alpha   90.00
_cell.angle_beta   90.00
_cell.angle_gamma   90.00
#
_symmetry.space_group_name_H-M   'P 1'
#
loop_
_entity.id
_entity.type
_entity.pdbx_description
1 polymer ?
#
loop_
_entity_poly.entity_id
_entity_poly.type
_entity_poly.pdbx_seq_one_letter_code
_entity_poly.pdbx_strand_id
1 'polypeptide(L)'
;MPTWNYQSIHIQSKIELIEDTDKLKWILETMTAQQEVVSDNPWSLEDAPAAYIDAMCRGIIGFKLPIDSIQAQFKLSQNKTAENIAGVITDLEKLNTNDAAAMAIKVAECNHR
;
A
#
# COMPACT_ATOMS: atom_id res chain seq x y z
N MET A 1 -5.46 20.91 22.31
CA MET A 1 -4.12 20.70 21.72
C MET A 1 -4.30 20.09 20.33
N PRO A 2 -3.74 20.67 19.26
CA PRO A 2 -3.81 20.09 17.91
C PRO A 2 -3.03 18.78 17.82
N THR A 3 -3.52 17.82 17.02
CA THR A 3 -2.92 16.49 16.82
C THR A 3 -3.29 15.96 15.44
N TRP A 4 -2.61 14.90 15.00
CA TRP A 4 -2.85 14.20 13.74
C TRP A 4 -3.40 12.79 13.99
N ASN A 5 -4.34 12.38 13.15
CA ASN A 5 -4.75 10.98 13.04
C ASN A 5 -3.96 10.31 11.92
N TYR A 6 -3.46 9.10 12.17
CA TYR A 6 -2.67 8.34 11.21
C TYR A 6 -2.70 6.83 11.53
N GLN A 7 -2.33 6.04 10.52
CA GLN A 7 -2.00 4.63 10.66
C GLN A 7 -0.65 4.40 10.00
N SER A 8 0.23 3.63 10.62
CA SER A 8 1.55 3.31 10.07
C SER A 8 1.93 1.88 10.39
N ILE A 9 2.72 1.29 9.50
CA ILE A 9 3.32 -0.04 9.67
C ILE A 9 4.82 0.13 9.42
N HIS A 10 5.63 -0.30 10.37
CA HIS A 10 7.07 -0.42 10.22
C HIS A 10 7.42 -1.90 10.14
N ILE A 11 8.10 -2.29 9.07
CA ILE A 11 8.59 -3.65 8.85
C ILE A 11 10.10 -3.63 9.05
N GLN A 12 10.61 -4.50 9.91
CA GLN A 12 12.03 -4.78 10.00
C GLN A 12 12.33 -6.03 9.19
N SER A 13 13.39 -5.96 8.38
CA SER A 13 13.78 -7.01 7.46
C SER A 13 15.25 -6.89 7.10
N LYS A 14 15.92 -8.03 6.91
CA LYS A 14 17.16 -8.11 6.15
C LYS A 14 16.86 -8.34 4.67
N ILE A 15 17.24 -7.38 3.82
CA ILE A 15 17.07 -7.46 2.37
C ILE A 15 17.86 -8.65 1.81
N GLU A 16 17.22 -9.41 0.93
CA GLU A 16 17.87 -10.43 0.10
C GLU A 16 17.73 -10.06 -1.38
N LEU A 17 18.85 -10.03 -2.09
CA LEU A 17 18.85 -9.75 -3.53
C LEU A 17 18.34 -10.95 -4.33
N ILE A 18 17.69 -10.65 -5.45
CA ILE A 18 17.18 -11.63 -6.41
C ILE A 18 17.99 -11.45 -7.69
N GLU A 19 18.90 -12.40 -7.94
CA GLU A 19 19.77 -12.42 -9.12
C GLU A 19 19.25 -13.36 -10.22
N ASP A 20 18.24 -14.17 -9.89
CA ASP A 20 17.60 -15.13 -10.77
C ASP A 20 16.63 -14.41 -11.73
N THR A 21 16.98 -14.41 -13.02
CA THR A 21 16.20 -13.74 -14.07
C THR A 21 14.76 -14.25 -14.17
N ASP A 22 14.52 -15.54 -13.96
CA ASP A 22 13.17 -16.10 -14.07
C ASP A 22 12.31 -15.62 -12.89
N LYS A 23 12.90 -15.46 -11.70
CA LYS A 23 12.22 -14.83 -10.55
C LYS A 23 11.95 -13.34 -10.80
N LEU A 24 12.85 -12.62 -11.46
CA LEU A 24 12.61 -11.23 -11.84
C LEU A 24 11.44 -11.10 -12.82
N LYS A 25 11.37 -11.97 -13.83
CA LYS A 25 10.24 -12.02 -14.77
C LYS A 25 8.94 -12.32 -14.06
N TRP A 26 8.93 -13.29 -13.14
CA TRP A 26 7.74 -13.61 -12.35
C TRP A 26 7.25 -12.43 -11.50
N ILE A 27 8.17 -11.65 -10.90
CA ILE A 27 7.82 -10.42 -10.18
C ILE A 27 7.18 -9.41 -11.13
N LEU A 28 7.77 -9.19 -12.30
CA LEU A 28 7.25 -8.27 -13.31
C LEU A 28 5.86 -8.71 -13.80
N GLU A 29 5.66 -9.97 -14.13
CA GLU A 29 4.35 -10.53 -14.52
C GLU A 29 3.30 -10.29 -13.44
N THR A 30 3.64 -10.57 -12.18
CA THR A 30 2.72 -10.39 -11.05
C THR A 30 2.35 -8.93 -10.86
N MET A 31 3.34 -8.02 -10.93
CA MET A 31 3.10 -6.58 -10.81
C MET A 31 2.28 -6.04 -11.99
N THR A 32 2.61 -6.43 -13.21
CA THR A 32 1.87 -6.05 -14.42
C THR A 32 0.41 -6.50 -14.31
N ALA A 33 0.18 -7.78 -13.97
CA ALA A 33 -1.17 -8.30 -13.79
C ALA A 33 -1.94 -7.48 -12.75
N GLN A 34 -1.32 -7.15 -11.60
CA GLN A 34 -1.97 -6.35 -10.56
C GLN A 34 -2.36 -4.94 -11.01
N GLN A 35 -1.52 -4.27 -11.80
CA GLN A 35 -1.78 -2.89 -12.25
C GLN A 35 -2.75 -2.82 -13.43
N GLU A 36 -2.78 -3.85 -14.28
CA GLU A 36 -3.60 -3.89 -15.49
C GLU A 36 -5.02 -4.43 -15.25
N VAL A 37 -5.37 -4.86 -14.02
CA VAL A 37 -6.70 -5.44 -13.67
C VAL A 37 -7.89 -4.58 -14.12
N VAL A 38 -7.75 -3.26 -14.10
CA VAL A 38 -8.83 -2.32 -14.44
C VAL A 38 -8.78 -1.82 -15.89
N SER A 39 -7.80 -2.27 -16.67
CA SER A 39 -7.63 -1.88 -18.07
C SER A 39 -8.59 -2.64 -18.98
N ASP A 40 -9.25 -1.94 -19.90
CA ASP A 40 -10.08 -2.57 -20.94
C ASP A 40 -9.26 -3.39 -21.93
N ASN A 41 -7.95 -3.14 -22.01
CA ASN A 41 -7.00 -3.88 -22.82
C ASN A 41 -5.71 -4.14 -22.02
N PRO A 42 -5.72 -5.13 -21.12
CA PRO A 42 -4.60 -5.37 -20.20
C PRO A 42 -3.36 -5.80 -20.97
N TRP A 43 -2.23 -5.13 -20.70
CA TRP A 43 -0.94 -5.50 -21.25
C TRP A 43 -0.30 -6.63 -20.42
N SER A 44 0.42 -7.53 -21.09
CA SER A 44 1.20 -8.61 -20.48
C SER A 44 2.63 -8.63 -21.03
N LEU A 45 3.53 -9.30 -20.32
CA LEU A 45 4.92 -9.43 -20.79
C LEU A 45 5.01 -10.20 -22.12
N GLU A 46 4.05 -11.08 -22.42
CA GLU A 46 3.98 -11.84 -23.67
C GLU A 46 3.64 -10.95 -24.89
N ASP A 47 3.07 -9.77 -24.66
CA ASP A 47 2.77 -8.79 -25.72
C ASP A 47 4.03 -8.07 -26.22
N ALA A 48 5.20 -8.32 -25.61
CA ALA A 48 6.49 -7.82 -26.05
C ALA A 48 7.44 -8.95 -26.46
N PRO A 49 8.40 -8.70 -27.38
CA PRO A 49 9.41 -9.69 -27.73
C PRO A 49 10.23 -10.12 -26.51
N ALA A 50 10.42 -11.43 -26.33
CA ALA A 50 11.18 -11.96 -25.18
C ALA A 50 12.57 -11.33 -25.01
N ALA A 51 13.30 -11.12 -26.12
CA ALA A 51 14.61 -10.47 -26.10
C ALA A 51 14.59 -9.03 -25.58
N TYR A 52 13.46 -8.32 -25.76
CA TYR A 52 13.25 -6.98 -25.22
C TYR A 52 13.07 -7.04 -23.69
N ILE A 53 12.22 -7.96 -23.20
CA ILE A 53 12.01 -8.17 -21.76
C ILE A 53 13.31 -8.59 -21.07
N ASP A 54 14.08 -9.51 -21.67
CA ASP A 54 15.39 -9.93 -21.19
C ASP A 54 16.38 -8.75 -21.10
N ALA A 55 16.33 -7.83 -22.06
CA ALA A 55 17.16 -6.64 -22.06
C ALA A 55 16.80 -5.68 -20.93
N MET A 56 15.51 -5.48 -20.68
CA MET A 56 15.04 -4.64 -19.57
C MET A 56 15.36 -5.26 -18.21
N CYS A 57 15.25 -6.58 -18.07
CA CYS A 57 15.59 -7.29 -16.82
C CYS A 57 17.05 -7.08 -16.41
N ARG A 58 17.99 -6.95 -17.36
CA ARG A 58 19.40 -6.63 -17.06
C ARG A 58 19.61 -5.25 -16.45
N GLY A 59 18.64 -4.34 -16.60
CA GLY A 59 18.69 -2.98 -16.07
C GLY A 59 18.14 -2.83 -14.65
N ILE A 60 17.59 -3.90 -14.06
CA ILE A 60 16.97 -3.87 -12.73
C ILE A 60 17.57 -4.92 -11.80
N ILE A 61 17.46 -4.66 -10.50
CA ILE A 61 17.81 -5.62 -9.44
C ILE A 61 16.55 -5.85 -8.62
N GLY A 62 16.12 -7.10 -8.55
CA GLY A 62 15.05 -7.49 -7.64
C GLY A 62 15.59 -7.71 -6.23
N PHE A 63 14.72 -7.52 -5.26
CA PHE A 63 15.01 -7.87 -3.87
C PHE A 63 13.73 -8.33 -3.19
N LYS A 64 13.88 -9.11 -2.12
CA LYS A 64 12.80 -9.47 -1.21
C LYS A 64 13.11 -9.00 0.19
N LEU A 65 12.04 -8.76 0.94
CA LEU A 65 12.05 -8.34 2.33
C LEU A 65 11.39 -9.44 3.18
N PRO A 66 12.12 -10.51 3.59
CA PRO A 66 11.64 -11.45 4.60
C PRO A 66 11.21 -10.69 5.85
N ILE A 67 9.98 -10.89 6.30
CA ILE A 67 9.44 -10.14 7.44
C ILE A 67 10.01 -10.73 8.73
N ASP A 68 10.92 -9.99 9.38
CA ASP A 68 11.47 -10.37 10.67
C ASP A 68 10.58 -9.86 11.81
N SER A 69 10.09 -8.62 11.70
CA SER A 69 9.14 -8.05 12.66
C SER A 69 8.24 -7.00 12.02
N ILE A 70 7.06 -6.81 12.61
CA ILE A 70 6.09 -5.79 12.22
C ILE A 70 5.70 -4.99 13.46
N GLN A 71 5.73 -3.66 13.35
CA GLN A 71 5.15 -2.75 14.33
C GLN A 71 4.09 -1.90 13.65
N ALA A 72 2.87 -1.90 14.20
CA ALA A 72 1.77 -1.09 13.68
C ALA A 72 1.32 -0.07 14.73
N GLN A 73 1.06 1.16 14.30
CA GLN A 73 0.53 2.22 15.16
C GLN A 73 -0.72 2.82 14.54
N PHE A 74 -1.76 2.95 15.37
CA PHE A 74 -3.06 3.48 15.00
C PHE A 74 -3.43 4.61 15.96
N LYS A 75 -3.33 5.85 15.49
CA LYS A 75 -3.78 7.02 16.23
C LYS A 75 -5.01 7.57 15.54
N LEU A 76 -6.18 7.20 16.03
CA LEU A 76 -7.48 7.43 15.41
C LEU A 76 -8.48 7.96 16.44
N SER A 77 -8.04 8.88 17.28
CA SER A 77 -8.86 9.51 18.33
C SER A 77 -9.49 8.56 19.36
N GLN A 78 -8.93 7.36 19.58
CA GLN A 78 -9.53 6.33 20.46
C GLN A 78 -9.60 6.70 21.94
N ASN A 79 -8.88 7.75 22.33
CA ASN A 79 -8.89 8.28 23.69
C ASN A 79 -9.92 9.41 23.90
N LYS A 80 -10.86 9.61 22.97
CA LYS A 80 -11.87 10.67 23.02
C LYS A 80 -13.25 10.11 23.38
N THR A 81 -14.15 11.01 23.79
CA THR A 81 -15.56 10.66 24.01
C THR A 81 -16.26 10.38 22.68
N ALA A 82 -17.35 9.62 22.70
CA ALA A 82 -18.15 9.31 21.51
C ALA A 82 -18.60 10.58 20.76
N GLU A 83 -19.02 11.62 21.48
CA GLU A 83 -19.41 12.91 20.89
C GLU A 83 -18.24 13.57 20.12
N ASN A 84 -17.04 13.56 20.70
CA ASN A 84 -15.86 14.12 20.04
C ASN A 84 -15.42 13.28 18.84
N ILE A 85 -15.56 11.95 18.90
CA ILE A 85 -15.29 11.06 17.76
C ILE A 85 -16.25 11.36 16.62
N ALA A 86 -17.56 11.48 16.90
CA ALA A 86 -18.57 11.85 15.91
C ALA A 86 -18.31 13.23 15.30
N GLY A 87 -17.88 14.21 16.11
CA GLY A 87 -17.46 15.52 15.63
C GLY A 87 -16.27 15.46 14.68
N VAL A 88 -15.22 14.69 15.03
CA VAL A 88 -14.05 14.48 14.16
C VAL A 88 -14.43 13.84 12.83
N ILE A 89 -15.30 12.82 12.83
CA ILE A 89 -15.77 12.16 11.60
C ILE A 89 -16.52 13.17 10.72
N THR A 90 -17.50 13.86 11.30
CA THR A 90 -18.31 14.88 10.60
C THR A 90 -17.44 15.97 9.98
N ASP A 91 -16.44 16.47 10.72
CA ASP A 91 -15.60 17.56 10.23
C ASP A 91 -14.57 17.08 9.19
N LEU A 92 -14.09 15.84 9.26
CA LEU A 92 -13.27 15.23 8.21
C LEU A 92 -14.06 15.08 6.90
N GLU A 93 -15.32 14.63 6.97
CA GLU A 93 -16.17 14.47 5.78
C GLU A 93 -16.43 15.81 5.07
N LYS A 94 -16.51 16.93 5.81
CA LYS A 94 -16.68 18.28 5.24
C LYS A 94 -15.47 18.80 4.46
N LEU A 95 -14.28 18.24 4.69
CA LEU A 95 -13.07 18.69 3.98
C LEU A 95 -13.08 18.32 2.49
N ASN A 96 -13.97 17.40 2.07
CA ASN A 96 -14.15 16.99 0.67
C ASN A 96 -12.85 16.56 -0.04
N THR A 97 -11.94 15.92 0.69
CA THR A 97 -10.74 15.29 0.13
C THR A 97 -10.79 13.78 0.33
N ASN A 98 -10.17 13.04 -0.59
CA ASN A 98 -10.11 11.57 -0.51
C ASN A 98 -9.44 11.10 0.79
N ASP A 99 -8.38 11.78 1.21
CA ASP A 99 -7.66 11.44 2.45
C ASP A 99 -8.51 11.65 3.70
N ALA A 100 -9.28 12.75 3.74
CA ALA A 100 -10.15 13.04 4.88
C ALA A 100 -11.32 12.06 4.95
N ALA A 101 -11.92 11.71 3.81
CA ALA A 101 -12.97 10.70 3.73
C ALA A 101 -12.46 9.31 4.17
N ALA A 102 -11.28 8.90 3.68
CA ALA A 102 -10.65 7.65 4.09
C ALA A 102 -10.31 7.63 5.59
N MET A 103 -9.87 8.77 6.15
CA MET A 103 -9.60 8.90 7.57
C MET A 103 -10.88 8.83 8.42
N ALA A 104 -11.98 9.44 7.97
CA ALA A 104 -13.28 9.38 8.65
C ALA A 104 -13.76 7.94 8.81
N ILE A 105 -13.67 7.13 7.74
CA ILE A 105 -13.98 5.69 7.76
C ILE A 105 -13.12 4.96 8.79
N LYS A 106 -11.80 5.17 8.76
CA LYS A 106 -10.85 4.53 9.69
C LYS A 106 -11.12 4.90 11.15
N VAL A 107 -11.45 6.17 11.42
CA VAL A 107 -11.81 6.63 12.76
C VAL A 107 -13.12 5.97 13.20
N ALA A 108 -14.14 5.87 12.34
CA ALA A 108 -15.36 5.16 12.67
C ALA A 108 -15.08 3.68 13.01
N GLU A 109 -14.43 2.95 12.11
CA GLU A 109 -14.15 1.51 12.28
C GLU A 109 -13.33 1.19 13.54
N CYS A 110 -12.35 2.01 13.87
CA CYS A 110 -11.48 1.78 15.02
C CYS A 110 -12.18 2.04 16.37
N ASN A 111 -13.25 2.83 16.38
CA ASN A 111 -13.94 3.28 17.60
C ASN A 111 -15.31 2.63 17.83
N HIS A 112 -15.75 1.75 16.91
CA HIS A 112 -16.98 0.97 17.02
C HIS A 112 -16.76 -0.51 17.41
N ARG A 113 -15.54 -0.86 17.85
CA ARG A 113 -15.18 -2.19 18.37
C ARG A 113 -15.20 -2.25 19.89
#